data_AF-A0A940H0L4-F1
#
_entry.id   AF-A0A940H0L4-F1
#
_cell.length_a   1.000
_cell.length_b   1.000
_cell.length_c   1.000
_cell.angle_alpha   90.00
_cell.angle_beta   90.00
_cell.angle_gamma   90.00
#
_symmetry.space_group_name_H-M   'P 1'
#
loop_
_entity.id
_entity.type
_entity.pdbx_description
1 polymer ?
#
loop_
_entity_poly.entity_id
_entity_poly.type
_entity_poly.pdbx_seq_one_letter_code
_entity_poly.pdbx_strand_id
1 'polypeptide(L)'
;MTPFDTALRIHRREVDAVKVSIGVEVERIATIDTIARAHDARMQEERALAYALPFSSDAWTARMKADRARLREAAHVAETRLGQLRAQAVEAYGTMRAIEGAAERYQAEAERTAALAEQGAIDDLAAARFLQARRKDKDRIS
;
A
#
# COMPACT_ATOMS: atom_id res chain seq x y z
N MET A 1 -17.43 1.24 16.51
CA MET A 1 -16.72 0.20 15.73
C MET A 1 -17.62 -0.20 14.59
N THR A 2 -17.23 0.03 13.34
CA THR A 2 -18.00 -0.38 12.15
C THR A 2 -17.66 -1.82 11.77
N PRO A 3 -18.52 -2.52 11.00
CA PRO A 3 -18.22 -3.85 10.46
C PRO A 3 -16.93 -3.89 9.61
N PHE A 4 -16.47 -2.75 9.10
CA PHE A 4 -15.30 -2.63 8.23
C PHE A 4 -13.98 -2.41 9.00
N ASP A 5 -14.02 -2.04 10.28
CA ASP A 5 -12.82 -1.64 11.05
C ASP A 5 -11.77 -2.76 11.12
N THR A 6 -12.21 -4.00 11.29
CA THR A 6 -11.30 -5.17 11.33
C THR A 6 -10.66 -5.42 9.97
N ALA A 7 -11.44 -5.35 8.89
CA ALA A 7 -10.93 -5.55 7.53
C ALA A 7 -9.94 -4.46 7.14
N LEU A 8 -10.27 -3.18 7.40
CA LEU A 8 -9.37 -2.05 7.15
C LEU A 8 -8.07 -2.18 7.93
N ARG A 9 -8.11 -2.63 9.18
CA ARG A 9 -6.90 -2.86 9.98
C ARG A 9 -6.01 -3.96 9.41
N ILE A 10 -6.59 -5.04 8.90
CA ILE A 10 -5.84 -6.14 8.26
C ILE A 10 -5.15 -5.63 7.00
N HIS A 11 -5.91 -5.01 6.09
CA HIS A 11 -5.36 -4.55 4.82
C HIS A 11 -4.35 -3.40 4.96
N ARG A 12 -4.49 -2.54 5.96
CA ARG A 12 -3.44 -1.55 6.29
C ARG A 12 -2.12 -2.22 6.66
N ARG A 13 -2.17 -3.28 7.48
CA ARG A 13 -0.96 -4.04 7.83
C ARG A 13 -0.35 -4.74 6.63
N GLU A 14 -1.17 -5.28 5.72
CA GLU A 14 -0.70 -5.88 4.47
C GLU A 14 0.01 -4.86 3.58
N VAL A 15 -0.61 -3.69 3.38
CA VAL A 15 -0.01 -2.58 2.62
C VAL A 15 1.33 -2.14 3.24
N ASP A 16 1.38 -2.00 4.57
CA ASP A 16 2.60 -1.59 5.26
C ASP A 16 3.70 -2.67 5.18
N ALA A 17 3.36 -3.94 5.25
CA ALA A 17 4.31 -5.04 5.06
C ALA A 17 4.91 -5.05 3.64
N VAL A 18 4.09 -4.80 2.61
CA VAL A 18 4.56 -4.71 1.23
C VAL A 18 5.47 -3.50 1.02
N LYS A 19 5.14 -2.33 1.59
CA LYS A 19 6.01 -1.14 1.54
C LYS A 19 7.40 -1.41 2.13
N VAL A 20 7.44 -2.05 3.30
CA VAL A 20 8.71 -2.41 3.94
C VAL A 20 9.52 -3.34 3.03
N SER A 21 8.87 -4.35 2.46
CA SER A 21 9.53 -5.30 1.55
C SER A 21 10.07 -4.62 0.28
N ILE A 22 9.31 -3.66 -0.28
CA ILE A 22 9.77 -2.82 -1.41
C ILE A 22 11.02 -2.04 -1.01
N GLY A 23 11.02 -1.40 0.17
CA GLY A 23 12.16 -0.65 0.67
C GLY A 23 13.41 -1.51 0.79
N VAL A 24 13.26 -2.74 1.30
CA VAL A 24 14.38 -3.70 1.41
C VAL A 24 14.95 -4.07 0.04
N GLU A 25 14.13 -4.37 -0.97
CA GLU A 25 14.65 -4.72 -2.30
C GLU A 25 15.25 -3.52 -3.04
N VAL A 26 14.72 -2.30 -2.83
CA VAL A 26 15.33 -1.07 -3.35
C VAL A 26 16.73 -0.85 -2.76
N GLU A 27 16.88 -1.00 -1.44
CA GLU A 27 18.17 -0.87 -0.77
C GLU A 27 19.16 -1.95 -1.24
N ARG A 28 18.66 -3.17 -1.45
CA ARG A 28 19.45 -4.27 -1.99
C ARG A 28 19.98 -3.96 -3.39
N ILE A 29 19.13 -3.43 -4.28
CA ILE A 29 19.55 -3.02 -5.63
C ILE A 29 20.62 -1.93 -5.56
N ALA A 30 20.42 -0.91 -4.71
CA ALA A 30 21.40 0.17 -4.53
C ALA A 30 22.75 -0.36 -4.01
N THR A 31 22.71 -1.31 -3.08
CA THR A 31 23.91 -1.99 -2.55
C THR A 31 24.63 -2.76 -3.65
N ILE A 32 23.90 -3.55 -4.46
CA ILE A 32 24.48 -4.32 -5.57
C ILE A 32 25.11 -3.38 -6.60
N ASP A 33 24.45 -2.28 -6.95
CA ASP A 33 24.99 -1.29 -7.89
C ASP A 33 26.28 -0.64 -7.35
N THR A 34 26.31 -0.31 -6.06
CA THR A 34 27.52 0.23 -5.41
C THR A 34 28.68 -0.76 -5.48
N ILE A 35 28.44 -2.04 -5.16
CA ILE A 35 29.45 -3.10 -5.25
C ILE A 35 29.89 -3.32 -6.71
N ALA A 36 28.95 -3.30 -7.65
CA ALA A 36 29.20 -3.45 -9.07
C ALA A 36 30.11 -2.34 -9.62
N ARG A 37 29.88 -1.09 -9.22
CA ARG A 37 30.73 0.06 -9.58
C ARG A 37 32.14 -0.07 -8.99
N ALA A 38 32.25 -0.46 -7.72
CA ALA A 38 33.56 -0.67 -7.08
C ALA A 38 34.33 -1.82 -7.75
N HIS A 39 33.65 -2.90 -8.11
CA HIS A 39 34.21 -4.01 -8.88
C HIS A 39 34.73 -3.56 -10.26
N ASP A 40 33.95 -2.74 -10.98
CA ASP A 40 34.34 -2.22 -12.29
C ASP A 40 35.55 -1.27 -12.17
N ALA A 41 35.59 -0.41 -11.15
CA ALA A 41 36.74 0.47 -10.89
C ALA A 41 38.02 -0.35 -10.66
N ARG A 42 37.96 -1.36 -9.79
CA ARG A 42 39.09 -2.27 -9.53
C ARG A 42 39.54 -2.99 -10.79
N MET A 43 38.60 -3.41 -11.64
CA MET A 43 38.95 -4.02 -12.92
C MET A 43 39.71 -3.08 -13.86
N GLN A 44 39.37 -1.79 -13.86
CA GLN A 44 40.06 -0.81 -14.70
C GLN A 44 41.47 -0.50 -14.18
N GLU A 45 41.63 -0.37 -12.85
CA GLU A 45 42.94 -0.18 -12.22
C GLU A 45 43.90 -1.32 -12.56
N GLU A 46 43.45 -2.56 -12.39
CA GLU A 46 44.27 -3.75 -12.66
C GLU A 46 44.59 -3.91 -14.15
N ARG A 47 43.66 -3.54 -15.05
CA ARG A 47 43.97 -3.47 -16.49
C ARG A 47 45.06 -2.45 -16.79
N ALA A 48 45.00 -1.27 -16.17
CA ALA A 48 46.03 -0.24 -16.37
C ALA A 48 47.41 -0.71 -15.87
N LEU A 49 47.46 -1.42 -14.75
CA LEU A 49 48.70 -2.02 -14.22
C LEU A 49 49.22 -3.17 -15.08
N ALA A 50 48.35 -4.02 -15.60
CA ALA A 50 48.72 -5.12 -16.49
C ALA A 50 49.26 -4.64 -17.85
N TYR A 51 48.87 -3.44 -18.31
CA TYR A 51 49.52 -2.82 -19.47
C TYR A 51 50.96 -2.39 -19.18
N ALA A 52 51.34 -2.18 -17.92
CA ALA A 52 52.67 -1.77 -17.51
C ALA A 52 53.60 -2.96 -17.15
N LEU A 53 53.07 -4.15 -16.90
CA LEU A 53 53.82 -5.34 -16.49
C LEU A 53 53.31 -6.61 -17.23
N PRO A 54 54.18 -7.48 -17.76
CA PRO A 54 53.77 -8.58 -18.66
C PRO A 54 53.10 -9.77 -17.96
N PHE A 55 52.57 -9.61 -16.75
CA PHE A 55 52.03 -10.69 -15.93
C PHE A 55 50.53 -10.48 -15.62
N SER A 56 49.68 -10.67 -16.61
CA SER A 56 48.23 -10.82 -16.39
C SER A 56 47.95 -12.25 -15.88
N SER A 57 47.42 -12.40 -14.67
CA SER A 57 46.95 -13.71 -14.17
C SER A 57 45.56 -14.01 -14.74
N ASP A 58 45.48 -14.91 -15.71
CA ASP A 58 44.21 -15.35 -16.33
C ASP A 58 43.18 -15.85 -15.31
N ALA A 59 43.65 -16.46 -14.22
CA ALA A 59 42.80 -16.92 -13.13
C ALA A 59 42.10 -15.76 -12.39
N TRP A 60 42.80 -14.64 -12.19
CA TRP A 60 42.21 -13.44 -11.59
C TRP A 60 41.14 -12.84 -12.50
N THR A 61 41.44 -12.70 -13.80
CA THR A 61 40.48 -12.19 -14.79
C THR A 61 39.23 -13.07 -14.88
N ALA A 62 39.40 -14.39 -14.87
CA ALA A 62 38.30 -15.34 -14.86
C ALA A 62 37.42 -15.17 -13.60
N ARG A 63 38.03 -15.00 -12.43
CA ARG A 63 37.33 -14.74 -11.17
C ARG A 63 36.52 -13.43 -11.24
N MET A 64 37.11 -12.32 -11.69
CA MET A 64 36.40 -11.03 -11.79
C MET A 64 35.22 -11.10 -12.78
N LYS A 65 35.35 -11.84 -13.89
CA LYS A 65 34.22 -12.09 -14.80
C LYS A 65 33.10 -12.87 -14.11
N ALA A 66 33.44 -13.90 -13.33
CA ALA A 66 32.47 -14.68 -12.58
C ALA A 66 31.77 -13.85 -11.50
N ASP A 67 32.52 -13.02 -10.76
CA ASP A 67 31.97 -12.14 -9.73
C ASP A 67 31.05 -11.08 -10.35
N ARG A 68 31.40 -10.51 -11.51
CA ARG A 68 30.50 -9.62 -12.27
C ARG A 68 29.22 -10.33 -12.73
N ALA A 69 29.31 -11.56 -13.21
CA ALA A 69 28.14 -12.34 -13.60
C ALA A 69 27.20 -12.58 -12.41
N ARG A 70 27.76 -12.92 -11.24
CA ARG A 70 26.99 -13.08 -9.99
C ARG A 70 26.28 -11.80 -9.56
N LEU A 71 26.96 -10.63 -9.67
CA LEU A 71 26.35 -9.35 -9.34
C LEU A 71 25.19 -9.00 -10.29
N ARG A 72 25.33 -9.29 -11.59
CA ARG A 72 24.24 -9.09 -12.57
C ARG A 72 23.05 -9.99 -12.28
N GLU A 73 23.30 -11.27 -11.99
CA GLU A 73 22.23 -12.20 -11.62
C GLU A 73 21.52 -11.76 -10.35
N ALA A 74 22.27 -11.35 -9.32
CA ALA A 74 21.70 -10.85 -8.08
C ALA A 74 20.86 -9.58 -8.30
N ALA A 75 21.29 -8.67 -9.17
CA ALA A 75 20.52 -7.48 -9.56
C ALA A 75 19.22 -7.88 -10.26
N HIS A 76 19.29 -8.78 -11.24
CA HIS A 76 18.11 -9.26 -11.98
C HIS A 76 17.07 -9.92 -11.07
N VAL A 77 17.52 -10.75 -10.12
CA VAL A 77 16.64 -11.37 -9.12
C VAL A 77 15.97 -10.31 -8.24
N ALA A 78 16.73 -9.32 -7.74
CA ALA A 78 16.20 -8.25 -6.90
C ALA A 78 15.19 -7.37 -7.66
N GLU A 79 15.48 -7.02 -8.92
CA GLU A 79 14.58 -6.27 -9.80
C GLU A 79 13.28 -7.02 -10.09
N THR A 80 13.38 -8.32 -10.39
CA THR A 80 12.22 -9.18 -10.62
C THR A 80 11.32 -9.21 -9.38
N ARG A 81 11.94 -9.37 -8.21
CA ARG A 81 11.22 -9.40 -6.93
C ARG A 81 10.60 -8.05 -6.60
N LEU A 82 11.29 -6.95 -6.86
CA LEU A 82 10.73 -5.59 -6.75
C LEU A 82 9.52 -5.41 -7.67
N GLY A 83 9.57 -5.93 -8.90
CA GLY A 83 8.44 -5.93 -9.82
C GLY A 83 7.22 -6.68 -9.26
N GLN A 84 7.44 -7.86 -8.70
CA GLN A 84 6.39 -8.65 -8.05
C GLN A 84 5.79 -7.91 -6.84
N LEU A 85 6.63 -7.34 -5.98
CA LEU A 85 6.18 -6.57 -4.81
C LEU A 85 5.37 -5.33 -5.21
N ARG A 86 5.75 -4.65 -6.29
CA ARG A 86 4.98 -3.52 -6.83
C ARG A 86 3.61 -3.95 -7.33
N ALA A 87 3.52 -5.08 -8.03
CA ALA A 87 2.22 -5.64 -8.43
C ALA A 87 1.36 -6.00 -7.21
N GLN A 88 1.95 -6.65 -6.20
CA GLN A 88 1.26 -6.94 -4.93
C GLN A 88 0.79 -5.67 -4.21
N ALA A 89 1.59 -4.60 -4.24
CA ALA A 89 1.21 -3.33 -3.65
C ALA A 89 -0.04 -2.77 -4.34
N VAL A 90 -0.07 -2.77 -5.67
CA VAL A 90 -1.23 -2.28 -6.45
C VAL A 90 -2.51 -3.02 -6.05
N GLU A 91 -2.45 -4.35 -5.97
CA GLU A 91 -3.60 -5.18 -5.55
C GLU A 91 -4.04 -4.91 -4.11
N ALA A 92 -3.09 -4.83 -3.17
CA ALA A 92 -3.38 -4.57 -1.76
C ALA A 92 -4.00 -3.18 -1.56
N TYR A 93 -3.48 -2.16 -2.25
CA TYR A 93 -4.02 -0.81 -2.24
C TYR A 93 -5.42 -0.75 -2.86
N GLY A 94 -5.63 -1.42 -3.99
CA GLY A 94 -6.94 -1.48 -4.65
C GLY A 94 -7.99 -2.10 -3.73
N THR A 95 -7.65 -3.21 -3.08
CA THR A 95 -8.53 -3.90 -2.12
C THR A 95 -8.84 -3.00 -0.91
N MET A 96 -7.82 -2.39 -0.31
CA MET A 96 -8.01 -1.46 0.81
C MET A 96 -8.92 -0.30 0.42
N ARG A 97 -8.72 0.30 -0.76
CA ARG A 97 -9.53 1.43 -1.23
C ARG A 97 -10.99 1.03 -1.50
N ALA A 98 -11.23 -0.17 -2.00
CA ALA A 98 -12.58 -0.69 -2.19
C ALA A 98 -13.33 -0.83 -0.86
N ILE A 99 -12.63 -1.30 0.19
CA ILE A 99 -13.19 -1.44 1.55
C ILE A 99 -13.43 -0.07 2.18
N GLU A 100 -12.51 0.88 2.03
CA GLU A 100 -12.72 2.27 2.47
C GLU A 100 -13.98 2.87 1.84
N GLY A 101 -14.15 2.72 0.52
CA GLY A 101 -15.34 3.20 -0.17
C GLY A 101 -16.63 2.49 0.29
N ALA A 102 -16.57 1.21 0.66
CA ALA A 102 -17.71 0.50 1.24
C ALA A 102 -18.06 1.02 2.65
N ALA A 103 -17.04 1.31 3.46
CA ALA A 103 -17.22 1.88 4.79
C ALA A 103 -17.80 3.30 4.73
N GLU A 104 -17.32 4.14 3.81
CA GLU A 104 -17.85 5.49 3.56
C GLU A 104 -19.34 5.43 3.16
N ARG A 105 -19.72 4.53 2.24
CA ARG A 105 -21.13 4.34 1.88
C ARG A 105 -21.99 3.86 3.03
N TYR A 106 -21.47 2.95 3.86
CA TYR A 106 -22.18 2.46 5.04
C TYR A 106 -22.43 3.58 6.06
N GLN A 107 -21.43 4.42 6.30
CA GLN A 107 -21.56 5.57 7.20
C GLN A 107 -22.60 6.56 6.69
N ALA A 108 -22.53 6.92 5.40
CA ALA A 108 -23.51 7.80 4.79
C ALA A 108 -24.95 7.24 4.86
N GLU A 109 -25.13 5.93 4.68
CA GLU A 109 -26.45 5.30 4.81
C GLU A 109 -26.94 5.29 6.26
N ALA A 110 -26.06 5.01 7.22
CA ALA A 110 -26.40 5.06 8.65
C ALA A 110 -26.81 6.47 9.09
N GLU A 111 -26.10 7.51 8.62
CA GLU A 111 -26.43 8.91 8.86
C GLU A 111 -27.79 9.29 8.27
N ARG A 112 -28.06 8.90 7.01
CA ARG A 112 -29.37 9.12 6.39
C ARG A 112 -30.49 8.43 7.14
N THR A 113 -30.29 7.18 7.54
CA THR A 113 -31.29 6.40 8.29
C THR A 113 -31.58 7.06 9.64
N ALA A 114 -30.54 7.54 10.35
CA ALA A 114 -30.72 8.24 11.62
C ALA A 114 -31.50 9.55 11.45
N ALA A 115 -31.17 10.35 10.43
CA ALA A 115 -31.87 11.59 10.14
C ALA A 115 -33.36 11.37 9.79
N LEU A 116 -33.66 10.34 8.99
CA LEU A 116 -35.05 9.97 8.65
C LEU A 116 -35.83 9.51 9.89
N ALA A 117 -35.19 8.76 10.79
CA ALA A 117 -35.81 8.33 12.04
C ALA A 117 -36.11 9.52 12.97
N GLU A 118 -35.18 10.48 13.08
CA GLU A 118 -35.38 11.70 13.86
C GLU A 118 -36.53 12.54 13.31
N GLN A 119 -36.59 12.73 11.98
CA GLN A 119 -37.67 13.46 11.34
C GLN A 119 -39.02 12.77 11.53
N GLY A 120 -39.09 11.44 11.38
CA GLY A 120 -40.31 10.67 11.62
C GLY A 120 -40.83 10.85 13.06
N ALA A 121 -39.95 10.85 14.05
CA ALA A 121 -40.33 11.08 15.45
C ALA A 121 -40.88 12.50 15.69
N ILE A 122 -40.34 13.51 15.01
CA ILE A 122 -40.83 14.89 15.06
C ILE A 122 -42.24 14.98 14.43
N ASP A 123 -42.42 14.37 13.26
CA ASP A 123 -43.69 14.38 12.54
C ASP A 123 -44.79 13.66 13.33
N ASP A 124 -44.48 12.51 13.93
CA ASP A 124 -45.41 11.78 14.80
C ASP A 124 -45.84 12.61 16.02
N LEU A 125 -44.90 13.31 16.66
CA LEU A 125 -45.19 14.19 17.79
C LEU A 125 -46.06 15.39 17.37
N ALA A 126 -45.79 15.98 16.20
CA ALA A 126 -46.58 17.09 15.65
C ALA A 126 -48.01 16.62 15.31
N ALA A 127 -48.16 15.47 14.67
CA ALA A 127 -49.47 14.88 14.35
C ALA A 127 -50.28 14.57 15.62
N ALA A 128 -49.65 14.00 16.65
CA ALA A 128 -50.30 13.72 17.93
C ALA A 128 -50.81 15.01 18.61
N ARG A 129 -50.01 16.08 18.61
CA ARG A 129 -50.42 17.40 19.15
C ARG A 129 -51.57 18.01 18.36
N PHE A 130 -51.53 17.93 17.04
CA PHE A 130 -52.60 18.44 16.17
C PHE A 130 -53.93 17.71 16.42
N LEU A 131 -53.92 16.38 16.52
CA LEU A 131 -55.11 15.58 16.83
C LEU A 131 -55.68 15.92 18.22
N GLN A 132 -54.81 16.15 19.21
CA GLN A 132 -55.24 16.56 20.54
C GLN A 132 -55.91 17.95 20.55
N ALA A 133 -55.35 18.91 19.82
CA ALA A 133 -55.94 20.24 19.67
C ALA A 133 -57.33 20.15 19.03
N ARG A 134 -57.47 19.36 17.95
CA ARG A 134 -58.75 19.15 17.27
C ARG A 134 -59.83 18.52 18.16
N ARG A 135 -59.46 17.59 19.05
CA ARG A 135 -60.39 17.03 20.04
C ARG A 135 -60.89 18.10 21.01
N LYS A 136 -59.98 18.91 21.56
CA LYS A 136 -60.34 20.00 22.48
C LYS A 136 -61.27 21.04 21.86
N ASP A 137 -61.05 21.37 20.58
CA ASP A 137 -61.92 22.32 19.87
C ASP A 137 -63.31 21.74 19.62
N LYS A 138 -63.41 20.43 19.34
CA LYS A 138 -64.70 19.75 19.18
C LYS A 138 -65.51 19.73 20.50
N ASP A 139 -64.84 19.49 21.62
CA ASP A 139 -65.48 19.47 22.96
C ASP A 139 -65.92 20.87 23.43
N ARG A 140 -65.42 21.96 22.81
CA ARG A 140 -65.82 23.35 23.12
C ARG A 140 -67.05 23.83 22.35
N ILE A 141 -67.49 23.10 21.33
CA ILE A 141 -68.58 23.49 20.41
C ILE A 141 -69.86 22.66 20.66
N SER A 142 -69.77 21.58 21.44
CA SER A 142 -70.92 20.85 22.02
C SER A 142 -71.27 21.37 23.41
#